data_AF-A0A7X1SQV6-F1
#
_entry.id   AF-A0A7X1SQV6-F1
#
_cell.length_a   1.000
_cell.length_b   1.000
_cell.length_c   1.000
_cell.angle_alpha   90.00
_cell.angle_beta   90.00
_cell.angle_gamma   90.00
#
_symmetry.space_group_name_H-M   'P 1'
#
loop_
_entity.id
_entity.type
_entity.pdbx_description
1 polymer ?
#
loop_
_entity_poly.entity_id
_entity_poly.type
_entity_poly.pdbx_seq_one_letter_code
_entity_poly.pdbx_strand_id
1 'polypeptide(L)'
;MRIDEISPKFKSMFRKKDARIYYVITFNELQVILSNHGCSLRNPHRNYIDVYNGENKVSQIGFPGWKNEVTRNAISTVRKTTGLTADNGYDAQVFFKDADPLNRLIGEYEEPLRRLADR
;
A
#
# COMPACT_ATOMS: atom_id res chain seq x y z
N MET A 1 3.02 21.69 11.47
CA MET A 1 1.74 20.98 11.65
C MET A 1 2.07 19.56 12.10
N ARG A 2 1.71 19.15 13.33
CA ARG A 2 1.94 17.77 13.79
C ARG A 2 0.81 16.89 13.25
N ILE A 3 1.16 15.71 12.78
CA ILE A 3 0.28 14.76 12.06
C ILE A 3 -0.84 14.20 12.98
N ASP A 4 -0.76 14.45 14.29
CA ASP A 4 -1.66 13.92 15.31
C ASP A 4 -3.09 14.51 15.33
N GLU A 5 -3.40 15.52 14.51
CA GLU A 5 -4.71 16.22 14.50
C GLU A 5 -5.68 15.76 13.39
N ILE A 6 -5.40 14.66 12.68
CA ILE A 6 -6.32 14.17 11.64
C ILE A 6 -7.53 13.50 12.32
N SER A 7 -8.67 14.21 12.31
CA SER A 7 -9.95 13.83 12.95
C SER A 7 -10.40 12.38 12.69
N PRO A 8 -11.07 11.72 13.67
CA PRO A 8 -11.57 10.34 13.54
C PRO A 8 -12.43 10.07 12.29
N LYS A 9 -13.12 11.11 11.79
CA LYS A 9 -13.92 11.01 10.55
C LYS A 9 -13.07 10.72 9.32
N PHE A 10 -11.88 11.32 9.23
CA PHE A 10 -10.95 11.09 8.13
C PHE A 10 -10.40 9.67 8.17
N LYS A 11 -10.03 9.16 9.36
CA LYS A 11 -9.56 7.78 9.55
C LYS A 11 -10.58 6.75 9.06
N SER A 12 -11.87 6.96 9.35
CA SER A 12 -12.95 6.11 8.83
C SER A 12 -13.14 6.21 7.31
N MET A 13 -12.98 7.41 6.73
CA MET A 13 -13.09 7.63 5.28
C MET A 13 -11.99 6.89 4.50
N PHE A 14 -10.73 6.97 4.96
CA PHE A 14 -9.63 6.23 4.34
C PHE A 14 -9.86 4.72 4.41
N ARG A 15 -10.34 4.21 5.56
CA ARG A 15 -10.69 2.80 5.74
C ARG A 15 -11.76 2.29 4.75
N LYS A 16 -12.75 3.13 4.39
CA LYS A 16 -13.81 2.78 3.41
C LYS A 16 -13.34 2.83 1.95
N LYS A 17 -12.31 3.63 1.62
CA LYS A 17 -11.74 3.71 0.26
C LYS A 17 -10.76 2.56 0.00
N ASP A 18 -9.91 2.23 0.97
CA ASP A 18 -8.90 1.15 0.87
C ASP A 18 -9.54 -0.21 0.54
N ALA A 19 -10.76 -0.48 1.04
CA ALA A 19 -11.49 -1.72 0.79
C ALA A 19 -11.94 -1.94 -0.68
N ARG A 20 -11.99 -0.88 -1.49
CA ARG A 20 -12.59 -0.90 -2.85
C ARG A 20 -11.57 -0.91 -4.00
N ILE A 21 -10.28 -0.78 -3.69
CA ILE A 21 -9.27 -0.62 -4.74
C ILE A 21 -8.64 -1.98 -5.03
N TYR A 22 -9.13 -2.61 -6.09
CA TYR A 22 -8.64 -3.89 -6.62
C TYR A 22 -7.58 -3.62 -7.70
N TYR A 23 -6.33 -3.43 -7.32
CA TYR A 23 -5.24 -3.48 -8.29
C TYR A 23 -4.82 -4.94 -8.48
N VAL A 24 -4.93 -5.42 -9.71
CA VAL A 24 -4.34 -6.69 -10.14
C VAL A 24 -2.89 -6.39 -10.49
N ILE A 25 -1.97 -6.94 -9.72
CA ILE A 25 -0.52 -6.78 -9.92
C ILE A 25 0.16 -8.14 -9.91
N THR A 26 1.31 -8.24 -10.57
CA THR A 26 2.19 -9.40 -10.60
C THR A 26 3.17 -9.41 -9.43
N PHE A 27 3.81 -10.56 -9.17
CA PHE A 27 4.86 -10.65 -8.15
C PHE A 27 6.08 -9.77 -8.45
N ASN A 28 6.39 -9.53 -9.73
CA ASN A 28 7.43 -8.60 -10.14
C ASN A 28 7.10 -7.16 -9.73
N GLU A 29 5.88 -6.70 -10.00
CA GLU A 29 5.43 -5.37 -9.61
C GLU A 29 5.37 -5.24 -8.08
N LEU A 30 4.90 -6.28 -7.39
CA LEU A 30 4.90 -6.32 -5.93
C LEU A 30 6.32 -6.19 -5.35
N GLN A 31 7.31 -6.86 -5.95
CA GLN A 31 8.70 -6.76 -5.52
C GLN A 31 9.25 -5.34 -5.65
N VAL A 32 8.95 -4.66 -6.76
CA VAL A 32 9.36 -3.25 -6.97
C VAL A 32 8.74 -2.36 -5.89
N ILE A 33 7.43 -2.46 -5.68
CA ILE A 33 6.71 -1.69 -4.64
C ILE A 33 7.32 -1.93 -3.26
N LEU A 34 7.54 -3.20 -2.89
CA LEU A 34 8.10 -3.53 -1.58
C LEU A 34 9.52 -2.97 -1.42
N SER A 35 10.33 -3.00 -2.48
CA SER A 35 11.71 -2.52 -2.43
C SER A 35 11.79 -1.01 -2.14
N ASN A 36 10.84 -0.22 -2.64
CA ASN A 36 10.73 1.22 -2.35
C ASN A 36 10.44 1.51 -0.87
N HIS A 37 9.97 0.50 -0.13
CA HIS A 37 9.61 0.60 1.28
C HIS A 37 10.51 -0.25 2.19
N GLY A 38 11.69 -0.64 1.73
CA GLY A 38 12.64 -1.45 2.53
C GLY A 38 12.17 -2.87 2.81
N CYS A 39 11.17 -3.35 2.09
CA CYS A 39 10.65 -4.71 2.15
C CYS A 39 11.07 -5.49 0.90
N SER A 40 10.97 -6.82 0.94
CA SER A 40 11.30 -7.63 -0.25
C SER A 40 10.69 -9.03 -0.21
N LEU A 41 10.56 -9.62 -1.40
CA LEU A 41 10.26 -11.02 -1.62
C LEU A 41 11.58 -11.75 -1.93
N ARG A 42 11.89 -12.80 -1.16
CA ARG A 42 13.14 -13.56 -1.28
C ARG A 42 12.86 -15.06 -1.17
N ASN A 43 13.86 -15.88 -1.51
CA ASN A 43 13.86 -17.33 -1.30
C ASN A 43 12.64 -18.08 -1.88
N PRO A 44 12.38 -17.98 -3.20
CA PRO A 44 11.31 -18.76 -3.82
C PRO A 44 11.60 -20.27 -3.72
N HIS A 45 10.66 -21.03 -3.15
CA HIS A 45 10.79 -22.47 -2.97
C HIS A 45 9.43 -23.17 -2.90
N ARG A 46 9.26 -24.28 -3.64
CA ARG A 46 8.05 -25.13 -3.68
C ARG A 46 6.72 -24.36 -3.79
N ASN A 47 6.64 -23.43 -4.75
CA ASN A 47 5.47 -22.56 -4.95
C ASN A 47 5.16 -21.59 -3.80
N TYR A 48 6.17 -21.25 -2.99
CA TYR A 48 6.08 -20.21 -1.97
C TYR A 48 7.23 -19.22 -2.13
N ILE A 49 7.04 -18.01 -1.62
CA ILE A 49 8.07 -16.99 -1.51
C ILE A 49 7.97 -16.34 -0.14
N ASP A 50 9.12 -16.00 0.42
CA ASP A 50 9.22 -15.40 1.74
C ASP A 50 9.14 -13.89 1.64
N VAL A 51 8.40 -13.28 2.56
CA VAL A 51 8.23 -11.83 2.68
C VAL A 51 9.12 -11.33 3.81
N TYR A 52 9.94 -10.33 3.51
CA TYR A 52 10.89 -9.71 4.41
C TYR A 52 10.54 -8.23 4.64
N ASN A 53 10.72 -7.79 5.88
CA ASN A 53 10.77 -6.38 6.27
C ASN A 53 12.18 -6.09 6.81
N GLY A 54 12.97 -5.33 6.04
CA GLY A 54 14.42 -5.30 6.21
C GLY A 54 15.01 -6.71 6.05
N GLU A 55 15.71 -7.18 7.08
CA GLU A 55 16.33 -8.52 7.12
C GLU A 55 15.46 -9.57 7.85
N ASN A 56 14.35 -9.16 8.45
CA ASN A 56 13.48 -10.07 9.18
C ASN A 56 12.44 -10.69 8.25
N LYS A 57 12.39 -12.03 8.22
CA LYS A 57 11.28 -12.75 7.58
C LYS A 57 10.01 -12.55 8.40
N VAL A 58 8.98 -11.96 7.78
CA VAL A 58 7.71 -11.64 8.45
C VAL A 58 6.55 -12.53 8.00
N SER A 59 6.63 -13.12 6.81
CA SER A 59 5.56 -13.98 6.28
C SER A 59 6.05 -14.88 5.13
N GLN A 60 5.17 -15.76 4.67
CA GLN A 60 5.33 -16.56 3.46
C GLN A 60 4.00 -16.58 2.70
N ILE A 61 4.06 -16.42 1.38
CA ILE A 61 2.88 -16.40 0.51
C ILE A 61 3.06 -17.38 -0.65
N GLY A 62 1.94 -17.87 -1.19
CA GLY A 62 1.96 -18.69 -2.40
C GLY A 62 2.57 -17.92 -3.57
N PHE A 63 3.40 -18.59 -4.36
CA PHE A 63 4.23 -18.03 -5.41
C PHE A 63 4.27 -19.00 -6.60
N PRO A 64 3.32 -18.90 -7.54
CA PRO A 64 3.37 -19.67 -8.78
C PRO A 64 4.43 -19.16 -9.77
N GLY A 65 5.01 -17.97 -9.54
CA GLY A 65 6.10 -17.40 -10.33
C GLY A 65 5.99 -15.88 -10.51
N TRP A 66 7.10 -15.24 -10.89
CA TRP A 66 7.25 -13.77 -10.94
C TRP A 66 6.24 -13.02 -11.83
N LYS A 67 5.84 -13.62 -12.95
CA LYS A 67 4.90 -13.02 -13.91
C LYS A 67 3.42 -13.27 -13.58
N ASN A 68 3.14 -14.07 -12.55
CA ASN A 68 1.77 -14.38 -12.16
C ASN A 68 1.19 -13.27 -11.29
N GLU A 69 -0.14 -13.15 -11.33
CA GLU A 69 -0.88 -12.22 -10.49
C GLU A 69 -0.83 -12.63 -9.01
N VAL A 70 -0.71 -11.62 -8.14
CA VAL A 70 -0.76 -11.81 -6.70
C VAL A 70 -2.22 -11.84 -6.26
N THR A 71 -2.60 -12.91 -5.57
CA THR A 71 -3.96 -13.03 -5.04
C THR A 71 -4.25 -11.92 -4.02
N ARG A 72 -5.52 -11.49 -3.96
CA ARG A 72 -5.97 -10.46 -3.00
C ARG A 72 -5.60 -10.80 -1.55
N ASN A 73 -5.70 -12.08 -1.17
CA ASN A 73 -5.36 -12.52 0.18
C ASN A 73 -3.87 -12.39 0.45
N ALA A 74 -3.02 -12.75 -0.53
CA ALA A 74 -1.57 -12.58 -0.41
C ALA A 74 -1.19 -11.08 -0.29
N ILE A 75 -1.78 -10.20 -1.10
CA ILE A 75 -1.58 -8.73 -0.97
C ILE A 75 -1.98 -8.25 0.43
N SER A 76 -3.14 -8.68 0.94
CA SER A 76 -3.60 -8.29 2.28
C SER A 76 -2.65 -8.77 3.37
N THR A 77 -2.18 -10.01 3.29
CA THR A 77 -1.20 -10.57 4.22
C THR A 77 0.10 -9.78 4.18
N VAL A 78 0.65 -9.53 2.99
CA VAL A 78 1.88 -8.75 2.80
C VAL A 78 1.73 -7.38 3.46
N ARG A 79 0.72 -6.58 3.07
CA ARG A 79 0.51 -5.23 3.62
C ARG A 79 0.41 -5.23 5.15
N LYS A 80 -0.32 -6.18 5.74
CA LYS A 80 -0.43 -6.29 7.21
C LYS A 80 0.90 -6.64 7.87
N THR A 81 1.62 -7.61 7.32
CA THR A 81 2.88 -8.11 7.91
C THR A 81 4.05 -7.16 7.72
N THR A 82 4.06 -6.37 6.66
CA THR A 82 5.06 -5.32 6.41
C THR A 82 4.70 -3.98 7.02
N GLY A 83 3.48 -3.84 7.57
CA GLY A 83 2.99 -2.57 8.11
C GLY A 83 2.64 -1.53 7.04
N LEU A 84 2.53 -1.91 5.76
CA LEU A 84 2.14 -1.04 4.64
C LEU A 84 0.61 -0.91 4.57
N THR A 85 0.03 -0.48 5.69
CA THR A 85 -1.41 -0.26 5.89
C THR A 85 -1.73 1.21 6.11
N ALA A 86 -2.99 1.58 5.91
CA ALA A 86 -3.47 2.96 6.10
C ALA A 86 -3.21 3.50 7.52
N ASP A 87 -3.24 2.65 8.56
CA ASP A 87 -2.92 3.05 9.93
C ASP A 87 -1.48 3.56 10.11
N ASN A 88 -0.58 3.18 9.19
CA ASN A 88 0.82 3.61 9.16
C ASN A 88 1.10 4.62 8.02
N GLY A 89 0.05 5.23 7.46
CA GLY A 89 0.18 6.23 6.39
C GLY A 89 0.24 5.67 4.95
N TYR A 90 0.17 4.35 4.77
CA TYR A 90 0.21 3.68 3.47
C TYR A 90 -1.19 3.23 3.03
N ASP A 91 -1.99 4.17 2.54
CA ASP A 91 -3.27 3.85 1.87
C ASP A 91 -3.03 3.13 0.53
N ALA A 92 -3.99 2.36 0.03
CA ALA A 92 -3.84 1.51 -1.16
C ALA A 92 -3.30 2.28 -2.36
N GLN A 93 -3.76 3.51 -2.61
CA GLN A 93 -3.22 4.29 -3.72
C GLN A 93 -1.74 4.64 -3.56
N VAL A 94 -1.26 4.90 -2.34
CA VAL A 94 0.17 5.16 -2.08
C VAL A 94 0.97 3.88 -2.30
N PHE A 95 0.46 2.76 -1.81
CA PHE A 95 1.10 1.45 -1.97
C PHE A 95 1.20 1.02 -3.44
N PHE A 96 0.18 1.25 -4.27
CA PHE A 96 0.14 0.74 -5.64
C PHE A 96 0.61 1.70 -6.73
N LYS A 97 0.58 3.02 -6.51
CA LYS A 97 0.90 4.01 -7.56
C LYS A 97 2.23 4.73 -7.39
N ASP A 98 2.99 4.44 -6.33
CA ASP A 98 4.26 5.15 -6.05
C ASP A 98 4.08 6.68 -6.07
N ALA A 99 2.84 7.14 -5.79
CA ALA A 99 2.45 8.52 -5.95
C ALA A 99 3.02 9.29 -4.76
N ASP A 100 3.88 10.25 -5.07
CA ASP A 100 4.46 11.20 -4.11
C ASP A 100 3.34 11.69 -3.15
N PRO A 101 3.48 11.52 -1.82
CA PRO A 101 2.46 11.92 -0.85
C PRO A 101 1.99 13.38 -1.02
N LEU A 102 2.82 14.22 -1.65
CA LEU A 102 2.52 15.61 -1.97
C LEU A 102 1.51 15.78 -3.11
N ASN A 103 1.58 14.95 -4.16
CA ASN A 103 0.61 14.97 -5.26
C ASN A 103 -0.79 14.55 -4.79
N ARG A 104 -0.85 13.70 -3.77
CA ARG A 104 -2.08 13.35 -3.06
C ARG A 104 -2.65 14.56 -2.31
N LEU A 105 -1.81 15.35 -1.65
CA LEU A 105 -2.25 16.58 -0.97
C LEU A 105 -2.89 17.53 -1.99
N ILE A 106 -2.25 17.78 -3.12
CA ILE A 106 -2.77 18.70 -4.14
C ILE A 106 -4.12 18.23 -4.67
N GLY A 107 -4.26 16.96 -5.09
CA GLY A 107 -5.54 16.44 -5.58
C GLY A 107 -6.64 16.33 -4.51
N GLU A 108 -6.28 16.11 -3.24
CA GLU A 108 -7.23 16.02 -2.13
C GLU A 108 -7.73 17.40 -1.66
N TYR A 109 -6.88 18.44 -1.79
CA TYR A 109 -7.23 19.84 -1.46
C TYR A 109 -7.69 20.66 -2.67
N GLU A 110 -7.55 20.20 -3.91
CA GLU A 110 -7.98 20.92 -5.11
C GLU A 110 -9.46 21.30 -5.07
N GLU A 111 -10.34 20.33 -4.81
CA GLU A 111 -11.79 20.56 -4.71
C GLU A 111 -12.20 21.39 -3.48
N PRO A 112 -11.65 21.18 -2.27
CA PRO A 112 -11.82 22.11 -1.15
C PRO A 112 -11.33 23.55 -1.42
N LEU A 113 -10.16 23.73 -2.02
CA LEU A 113 -9.58 25.04 -2.31
C LEU A 113 -10.35 25.78 -3.40
N ARG A 114 -10.79 25.05 -4.43
CA ARG A 114 -11.65 25.57 -5.49
C ARG A 114 -12.97 26.11 -4.95
N ARG A 115 -13.61 25.36 -4.03
CA ARG A 115 -14.82 25.84 -3.32
C ARG A 115 -14.59 27.04 -2.40
N LEU A 116 -13.36 27.23 -1.93
CA LEU A 116 -12.99 28.39 -1.12
C LEU A 116 -12.71 29.63 -2.00
N ALA A 117 -12.20 29.44 -3.21
CA ALA A 117 -11.92 30.51 -4.17
C ALA A 117 -13.19 31.07 -4.84
N ASP A 118 -14.25 30.26 -4.94
CA ASP A 118 -15.56 30.66 -5.48
C ASP A 118 -16.44 31.44 -4.47
N ARG A 119 -15.86 31.97 -3.39
CA ARG A 119 -16.54 32.76 -2.35
C ARG A 119 -15.79 34.04 -2.04
#